data_AF-G4YVC3-F1
#
_entry.id   AF-G4YVC3-F1
#
_cell.length_a   1.000
_cell.length_b   1.000
_cell.length_c   1.000
_cell.angle_alpha   90.00
_cell.angle_beta   90.00
_cell.angle_gamma   90.00
#
_symmetry.space_group_name_H-M   'P 1'
#
loop_
_entity.id
_entity.type
_entity.pdbx_description
1 polymer ?
#
loop_
_entity_poly.entity_id
_entity_poly.type
_entity_poly.pdbx_seq_one_letter_code
_entity_poly.pdbx_strand_id
1 'polypeptide(L)'
;MTRLRPTSYRLFGIDPCTQVELLSKLLRYVRVCDAVYASTVAGFCEEAGVPRERVLRAHPGGVVSPKCVIVADHEHRELVLTVRGTASLLDFCTDLCLQNEPFLAGQGHRGMVHAATWLVRHLRNDLQELSQQYPDYRVVATGHSLGAAVAALSAMQLRDEFPSIHCYAFGTPACVTRELATESYDLVTTVVNGYDCVPRLHQHSLLDLQEEIQRFDWRAALRQMVQEEIRKQKLAIEKQQRAKLEELQAALRKLDRLQIKQRTSEATAKLDEVKRVR
;
A
#
# COMPACT_ATOMS: atom_id res chain seq x y z
N MET A 1 21.37 -7.39 15.19
CA MET A 1 20.69 -6.07 15.18
C MET A 1 21.47 -5.14 14.29
N THR A 2 21.21 -5.19 12.98
CA THR A 2 21.87 -4.36 11.98
C THR A 2 20.94 -3.19 11.69
N ARG A 3 21.39 -1.96 11.99
CA ARG A 3 20.63 -0.73 11.73
C ARG A 3 20.41 -0.61 10.22
N LEU A 4 19.15 -0.65 9.78
CA LEU A 4 18.76 -0.27 8.42
C LEU A 4 19.08 1.22 8.25
N ARG A 5 20.03 1.54 7.37
CA ARG A 5 20.23 2.91 6.89
C ARG A 5 19.04 3.29 5.99
N PRO A 6 18.61 4.56 5.97
CA PRO A 6 17.60 5.02 5.03
C PRO A 6 18.19 4.97 3.62
N THR A 7 17.84 3.96 2.84
CA THR A 7 18.09 3.93 1.40
C THR A 7 17.17 4.94 0.74
N SER A 8 17.73 6.06 0.29
CA SER A 8 17.10 6.95 -0.67
C SER A 8 16.86 6.16 -1.96
N TYR A 9 15.60 5.92 -2.32
CA TYR A 9 15.24 5.29 -3.59
C TYR A 9 15.56 6.25 -4.75
N ARG A 10 16.79 6.18 -5.30
CA ARG A 10 17.08 6.75 -6.62
C ARG A 10 16.61 5.74 -7.67
N LEU A 11 15.75 6.19 -8.59
CA LEU A 11 15.49 5.43 -9.81
C LEU A 11 16.79 5.50 -10.64
N PHE A 12 17.54 4.40 -10.68
CA PHE A 12 18.84 4.35 -11.34
C PHE A 12 18.75 4.86 -12.78
N GLY A 13 19.51 5.91 -13.11
CA GLY A 13 19.63 6.44 -14.48
C GLY A 13 18.68 7.58 -14.87
N ILE A 14 17.80 8.05 -13.97
CA ILE A 14 16.92 9.20 -14.22
C ILE A 14 17.50 10.44 -13.50
N ASP A 15 17.52 11.58 -14.18
CA ASP A 15 17.93 12.85 -13.57
C ASP A 15 17.05 13.17 -12.34
N PRO A 16 17.62 13.67 -11.22
CA PRO A 16 16.85 13.95 -10.01
C PRO A 16 15.64 14.87 -10.24
N CYS A 17 15.73 15.83 -11.16
CA CYS A 17 14.63 16.74 -11.48
C CYS A 17 13.47 15.99 -12.16
N THR A 18 13.79 15.16 -13.15
CA THR A 18 12.83 14.29 -13.85
C THR A 18 12.19 13.28 -12.90
N GLN A 19 12.93 12.81 -11.90
CA GLN A 19 12.39 11.92 -10.86
C GLN A 19 11.33 12.61 -9.98
N VAL A 20 11.55 13.86 -9.58
CA VAL A 20 10.58 14.63 -8.79
C VAL A 20 9.32 14.94 -9.59
N GLU A 21 9.46 15.28 -10.86
CA GLU A 21 8.33 15.56 -11.75
C GLU A 21 7.46 14.31 -11.95
N LEU A 22 8.08 13.17 -12.25
CA LEU A 22 7.38 11.90 -12.40
C LEU A 22 6.65 11.53 -11.10
N LEU A 23 7.30 11.65 -9.94
CA LEU A 23 6.68 11.32 -8.66
C LEU A 23 5.49 12.23 -8.35
N SER A 24 5.61 13.53 -8.62
CA SER A 24 4.51 14.50 -8.44
C SER A 24 3.32 14.16 -9.34
N LYS A 25 3.60 13.74 -10.58
CA LYS A 25 2.58 13.27 -11.52
C LYS A 25 1.88 12.00 -11.03
N LEU A 26 2.63 11.00 -10.59
CA LEU A 26 2.07 9.75 -10.05
C LEU A 26 1.26 9.98 -8.77
N LEU A 27 1.70 10.91 -7.90
CA LEU A 27 0.98 11.28 -6.69
C LEU A 27 -0.39 11.89 -6.99
N ARG A 28 -0.55 12.61 -8.11
CA ARG A 28 -1.86 13.10 -8.54
C ARG A 28 -2.80 11.96 -8.89
N TYR A 29 -2.34 11.00 -9.70
CA TYR A 29 -3.18 9.89 -10.14
C TYR A 29 -3.53 8.94 -8.98
N VAL A 30 -2.59 8.68 -8.06
CA VAL A 30 -2.89 7.80 -6.92
C VAL A 30 -3.95 8.42 -5.99
N ARG A 31 -3.99 9.75 -5.86
CA ARG A 31 -5.03 10.45 -5.07
C ARG A 31 -6.43 10.25 -5.65
N VAL A 32 -6.61 10.41 -6.97
CA VAL A 32 -7.92 10.13 -7.58
C VAL A 32 -8.27 8.65 -7.52
N CYS A 33 -7.28 7.76 -7.63
CA CYS A 33 -7.47 6.32 -7.44
C CYS A 33 -7.91 5.93 -6.03
N ASP A 34 -7.50 6.66 -5.00
CA ASP A 34 -7.98 6.46 -3.63
C ASP A 34 -9.41 7.03 -3.48
N ALA A 35 -9.60 8.27 -3.94
CA ALA A 35 -10.88 8.97 -3.86
C ALA A 35 -12.05 8.25 -4.55
N VAL A 36 -11.80 7.48 -5.61
CA VAL A 36 -12.86 6.75 -6.35
C VAL A 36 -13.55 5.66 -5.51
N TYR A 37 -12.98 5.31 -4.35
CA TYR A 37 -13.61 4.41 -3.38
C TYR A 37 -14.70 5.10 -2.56
N ALA A 38 -14.68 6.43 -2.43
CA ALA A 38 -15.70 7.20 -1.70
C ALA A 38 -17.11 6.93 -2.24
N SER A 39 -18.10 6.71 -1.38
CA SER A 39 -19.45 6.28 -1.78
C SER A 39 -20.20 7.29 -2.66
N THR A 40 -19.88 8.58 -2.54
CA THR A 40 -20.56 9.67 -3.26
C THR A 40 -19.57 10.51 -4.07
N VAL A 41 -20.08 11.24 -5.07
CA VAL A 41 -19.26 12.19 -5.84
C VAL A 41 -18.72 13.32 -4.95
N ALA A 42 -19.48 13.73 -3.94
CA ALA A 42 -19.01 14.73 -2.98
C ALA A 42 -17.79 14.25 -2.18
N GLY A 43 -17.85 13.00 -1.68
CA GLY A 43 -16.69 12.38 -1.00
C GLY A 43 -15.50 12.22 -1.94
N PHE A 44 -15.73 11.83 -3.20
CA PHE A 44 -14.67 11.80 -4.21
C PHE A 44 -14.00 13.18 -4.38
N CYS A 45 -14.79 14.25 -4.48
CA CYS A 45 -14.27 15.62 -4.64
C CYS A 45 -13.42 16.05 -3.45
N GLU A 46 -13.88 15.74 -2.22
CA GLU A 46 -13.18 16.05 -0.98
C GLU A 46 -11.85 15.30 -0.89
N GLU A 47 -11.85 13.97 -1.09
CA GLU A 47 -10.66 13.12 -1.00
C GLU A 47 -9.65 13.41 -2.12
N ALA A 48 -10.14 13.65 -3.35
CA ALA A 48 -9.29 13.96 -4.49
C ALA A 48 -8.74 15.40 -4.45
N GLY A 49 -9.34 16.29 -3.66
CA GLY A 49 -9.06 17.73 -3.70
C GLY A 49 -9.46 18.37 -5.03
N VAL A 50 -10.53 17.86 -5.66
CA VAL A 50 -11.00 18.28 -6.98
C VAL A 50 -12.37 18.95 -6.83
N PRO A 51 -12.58 20.16 -7.38
CA PRO A 51 -13.88 20.81 -7.30
C PRO A 51 -14.93 20.08 -8.15
N ARG A 52 -16.20 20.16 -7.75
CA ARG A 52 -17.30 19.37 -8.34
C ARG A 52 -17.50 19.66 -9.83
N GLU A 53 -17.22 20.87 -10.30
CA GLU A 53 -17.31 21.22 -11.73
C GLU A 53 -16.31 20.47 -12.61
N ARG A 54 -15.18 20.03 -12.06
CA ARG A 54 -14.19 19.23 -12.80
C ARG A 54 -14.63 17.77 -12.96
N VAL A 55 -15.64 17.30 -12.24
CA VAL A 55 -16.20 15.95 -12.39
C VAL A 55 -17.24 15.94 -13.50
N LEU A 56 -16.85 15.44 -14.69
CA LEU A 56 -17.64 15.49 -15.92
C LEU A 56 -18.66 14.35 -16.02
N ARG A 57 -18.26 13.14 -15.58
CA ARG A 57 -19.10 11.93 -15.54
C ARG A 57 -18.76 11.12 -14.30
N ALA A 58 -19.75 10.47 -13.71
CA ALA A 58 -19.56 9.55 -12.60
C ALA A 58 -20.55 8.39 -12.71
N HIS A 59 -20.04 7.17 -12.75
CA HIS A 59 -20.84 5.96 -12.79
C HIS A 59 -20.73 5.25 -11.43
N PRO A 60 -21.84 5.03 -10.71
CA PRO A 60 -21.82 4.48 -9.35
C PRO A 60 -21.34 3.03 -9.26
N GLY A 61 -21.18 2.36 -10.41
CA GLY A 61 -20.90 0.93 -10.49
C GLY A 61 -22.14 0.08 -10.20
N GLY A 62 -21.96 -1.23 -10.23
CA GLY A 62 -23.02 -2.23 -10.06
C GLY A 62 -22.43 -3.64 -10.05
N VAL A 63 -23.28 -4.66 -10.14
CA VAL A 63 -22.86 -6.08 -10.05
C VAL A 63 -21.85 -6.45 -11.14
N VAL A 64 -22.03 -5.90 -12.34
CA VAL A 64 -21.18 -6.16 -13.52
C VAL A 64 -20.52 -4.89 -14.07
N SER A 65 -20.88 -3.72 -13.54
CA SER A 65 -20.38 -2.44 -14.01
C SER A 65 -19.32 -1.87 -13.06
N PRO A 66 -18.09 -1.62 -13.53
CA PRO A 66 -17.08 -0.94 -12.73
C PRO A 66 -17.52 0.48 -12.38
N LYS A 67 -17.31 0.85 -11.11
CA LYS A 67 -17.44 2.24 -10.68
C LYS A 67 -16.29 3.06 -11.27
N CYS A 68 -16.62 4.18 -11.89
CA CYS A 68 -15.63 5.05 -12.50
C CYS A 68 -16.06 6.52 -12.50
N VAL A 69 -15.07 7.40 -12.61
CA VAL A 69 -15.26 8.85 -12.63
C VAL A 69 -14.36 9.44 -13.72
N ILE A 70 -14.89 10.36 -14.51
CA ILE A 70 -14.12 11.14 -15.50
C ILE A 70 -13.96 12.55 -14.97
N VAL A 71 -12.71 12.98 -14.82
CA VAL A 71 -12.34 14.32 -14.31
C VAL A 71 -11.60 15.10 -15.39
N ALA A 72 -11.93 16.38 -15.55
CA ALA A 72 -11.14 17.33 -16.32
C ALA A 72 -10.03 17.92 -15.44
N ASP A 73 -8.78 17.59 -15.76
CA ASP A 73 -7.60 18.24 -15.18
C ASP A 73 -7.15 19.37 -16.12
N HIS A 74 -7.65 20.58 -15.85
CA HIS A 74 -7.34 21.76 -16.65
C HIS A 74 -5.89 22.23 -16.55
N GLU A 75 -5.21 21.91 -15.43
CA GLU A 75 -3.81 22.31 -15.21
C GLU A 75 -2.86 21.53 -16.12
N HIS A 76 -3.20 20.27 -16.40
CA HIS A 76 -2.38 19.36 -17.21
C HIS A 76 -2.98 19.06 -18.58
N ARG A 77 -4.16 19.60 -18.88
CA ARG A 77 -4.95 19.33 -20.10
C ARG A 77 -5.19 17.84 -20.26
N GLU A 78 -5.79 17.22 -19.26
CA GLU A 78 -6.08 15.78 -19.26
C GLU A 78 -7.54 15.48 -18.94
N LEU A 79 -8.10 14.50 -19.65
CA LEU A 79 -9.36 13.85 -19.28
C LEU A 79 -9.01 12.56 -18.54
N VAL A 80 -9.12 12.58 -17.21
CA VAL A 80 -8.68 11.49 -16.34
C VAL A 80 -9.86 10.56 -16.06
N LEU A 81 -9.88 9.41 -16.73
CA LEU A 81 -10.76 8.29 -16.44
C LEU A 81 -10.19 7.48 -15.28
N THR A 82 -10.84 7.56 -14.13
CA THR A 82 -10.46 6.82 -12.92
C THR A 82 -11.40 5.65 -12.70
N VAL A 83 -10.85 4.44 -12.62
CA VAL A 83 -11.61 3.20 -12.41
C VAL A 83 -11.34 2.65 -11.02
N ARG A 84 -12.42 2.38 -10.27
CA ARG A 84 -12.36 1.77 -8.94
C ARG A 84 -12.03 0.29 -9.03
N GLY A 85 -11.19 -0.20 -8.12
CA GLY A 85 -10.98 -1.63 -7.89
C GLY A 85 -12.01 -2.26 -6.96
N THR A 86 -11.75 -3.49 -6.53
CA THR A 86 -12.62 -4.19 -5.58
C THR A 86 -12.51 -3.54 -4.19
N ALA A 87 -13.62 -3.49 -3.45
CA ALA A 87 -13.66 -2.90 -2.11
C ALA A 87 -12.85 -3.71 -1.05
N SER A 88 -12.47 -4.95 -1.37
CA SER A 88 -11.76 -5.87 -0.49
C SER A 88 -10.73 -6.67 -1.29
N LEU A 89 -9.53 -6.84 -0.73
CA LEU A 89 -8.48 -7.68 -1.32
C LEU A 89 -8.84 -9.18 -1.26
N LEU A 90 -9.65 -9.59 -0.28
CA LEU A 90 -10.18 -10.96 -0.23
C LEU A 90 -11.15 -11.20 -1.39
N ASP A 91 -12.01 -10.22 -1.66
CA ASP A 91 -12.97 -10.25 -2.77
C ASP A 91 -12.20 -10.31 -4.09
N PHE A 92 -11.11 -9.54 -4.23
CA PHE A 92 -10.20 -9.63 -5.37
C PHE A 92 -9.62 -11.05 -5.55
N CYS A 93 -9.12 -11.68 -4.48
CA CYS A 93 -8.58 -13.05 -4.54
C CYS A 93 -9.64 -14.11 -4.84
N THR A 94 -10.89 -13.92 -4.42
CA THR A 94 -12.00 -14.81 -4.76
C THR A 94 -12.56 -14.56 -6.15
N ASP A 95 -12.52 -13.31 -6.63
CA ASP A 95 -12.97 -12.86 -7.96
C ASP A 95 -11.95 -13.14 -9.07
N LEU A 96 -10.73 -13.55 -8.70
CA LEU A 96 -9.75 -14.19 -9.57
C LEU A 96 -10.29 -15.55 -10.04
N CYS A 97 -11.38 -15.50 -10.82
CA CYS A 97 -11.79 -16.57 -11.69
C CYS A 97 -10.60 -16.85 -12.61
N LEU A 98 -9.89 -17.95 -12.37
CA LEU A 98 -8.67 -18.39 -13.06
C LEU A 98 -8.91 -18.80 -14.53
N GLN A 99 -9.78 -18.09 -15.22
CA GLN A 99 -10.15 -18.31 -16.60
C GLN A 99 -9.65 -17.13 -17.42
N ASN A 100 -8.85 -17.45 -18.43
CA ASN A 100 -8.48 -16.50 -19.46
C ASN A 100 -9.52 -16.55 -20.59
N GLU A 101 -9.70 -15.44 -21.26
CA GLU A 101 -10.51 -15.34 -22.48
C GLU A 101 -9.71 -14.63 -23.59
N PRO A 102 -10.08 -14.80 -24.86
CA PRO A 102 -9.49 -14.05 -25.97
C PRO A 102 -9.64 -12.54 -25.75
N PHE A 103 -8.52 -11.80 -25.86
CA PHE A 103 -8.50 -10.35 -25.74
C PHE A 103 -7.49 -9.77 -26.72
N LEU A 104 -7.94 -8.88 -27.62
CA LEU A 104 -7.12 -8.37 -28.73
C LEU A 104 -6.41 -9.52 -29.48
N ALA A 105 -5.09 -9.42 -29.69
CA ALA A 105 -4.27 -10.45 -30.34
C ALA A 105 -3.80 -11.57 -29.40
N GLY A 106 -4.23 -11.57 -28.12
CA GLY A 106 -3.79 -12.55 -27.12
C GLY A 106 -4.92 -12.97 -26.18
N GLN A 107 -4.60 -13.11 -24.89
CA GLN A 107 -5.59 -13.48 -23.87
C GLN A 107 -5.52 -12.52 -22.68
N GLY A 108 -6.66 -12.35 -22.02
CA GLY A 108 -6.77 -11.59 -20.79
C GLY A 108 -7.60 -12.32 -19.73
N HIS A 109 -7.48 -11.89 -18.49
CA HIS A 109 -8.27 -12.44 -17.39
C HIS A 109 -9.75 -12.14 -17.59
N ARG A 110 -10.60 -13.17 -17.64
CA ARG A 110 -12.01 -13.06 -18.08
C ARG A 110 -12.81 -11.97 -17.36
N GLY A 111 -12.76 -11.96 -16.03
CA GLY A 111 -13.48 -10.94 -15.26
C GLY A 111 -13.04 -9.50 -15.57
N MET A 112 -11.74 -9.30 -15.84
CA MET A 112 -11.16 -7.99 -16.10
C MET A 112 -11.45 -7.53 -17.52
N VAL A 113 -11.37 -8.46 -18.50
CA VAL A 113 -11.72 -8.22 -19.90
C VAL A 113 -13.20 -7.86 -20.04
N HIS A 114 -14.09 -8.61 -19.39
CA HIS A 114 -15.51 -8.27 -19.36
C HIS A 114 -15.77 -6.88 -18.77
N ALA A 115 -15.16 -6.54 -17.62
CA ALA A 115 -15.33 -5.24 -16.99
C ALA A 115 -14.81 -4.10 -17.87
N ALA A 116 -13.64 -4.26 -18.50
CA ALA A 116 -13.07 -3.29 -19.42
C ALA A 116 -13.93 -3.13 -20.68
N THR A 117 -14.40 -4.24 -21.26
CA THR A 117 -15.29 -4.23 -22.43
C THR A 117 -16.61 -3.52 -22.11
N TRP A 118 -17.18 -3.77 -20.92
CA TRP A 118 -18.36 -3.03 -20.45
C TRP A 118 -18.07 -1.54 -20.37
N LEU A 119 -16.95 -1.17 -19.73
CA LEU A 119 -16.57 0.23 -19.53
C LEU A 119 -16.38 0.96 -20.87
N VAL A 120 -15.64 0.38 -21.81
CA VAL A 120 -15.44 0.95 -23.15
C VAL A 120 -16.77 1.11 -23.89
N ARG A 121 -17.64 0.09 -23.86
CA ARG A 121 -18.95 0.18 -24.54
C ARG A 121 -19.84 1.31 -24.03
N HIS A 122 -19.77 1.63 -22.74
CA HIS A 122 -20.64 2.64 -22.14
C HIS A 122 -20.02 4.04 -22.10
N LEU A 123 -18.69 4.14 -21.96
CA LEU A 123 -18.00 5.43 -21.85
C LEU A 123 -17.41 5.93 -23.17
N ARG A 124 -17.34 5.10 -24.21
CA ARG A 124 -16.77 5.50 -25.51
C ARG A 124 -17.40 6.80 -26.03
N ASN A 125 -18.73 6.87 -26.06
CA ASN A 125 -19.43 8.05 -26.57
C ASN A 125 -19.16 9.28 -25.68
N ASP A 126 -19.20 9.12 -24.35
CA ASP A 126 -18.87 10.19 -23.41
C ASP A 126 -17.43 10.69 -23.62
N LEU A 127 -16.46 9.79 -23.80
CA LEU A 127 -15.06 10.16 -24.05
C LEU A 127 -14.88 10.86 -25.40
N GLN A 128 -15.62 10.46 -26.44
CA GLN A 128 -15.61 11.11 -27.75
C GLN A 128 -16.20 12.53 -27.66
N GLU A 129 -17.36 12.69 -27.00
CA GLU A 129 -17.99 14.00 -26.77
C GLU A 129 -17.07 14.93 -25.97
N LEU A 130 -16.48 14.42 -24.89
CA LEU A 130 -15.56 15.19 -24.06
C LEU A 130 -14.28 15.55 -24.82
N SER A 131 -13.77 14.66 -25.66
CA SER A 131 -12.58 14.96 -26.48
C SER A 131 -12.87 16.00 -27.56
N GLN A 132 -14.11 16.09 -28.06
CA GLN A 132 -14.53 17.19 -28.93
C GLN A 132 -14.67 18.51 -28.16
N GLN A 133 -15.14 18.46 -26.92
CA GLN A 133 -15.24 19.64 -26.05
C GLN A 133 -13.87 20.15 -25.59
N TYR A 134 -12.91 19.24 -25.42
CA TYR A 134 -11.56 19.50 -24.93
C TYR A 134 -10.51 18.96 -25.93
N PRO A 135 -10.38 19.55 -27.13
CA PRO A 135 -9.54 19.00 -28.21
C PRO A 135 -8.05 19.02 -27.88
N ASP A 136 -7.60 19.93 -27.01
CA ASP A 136 -6.22 20.02 -26.56
C ASP A 136 -5.89 19.07 -25.40
N TYR A 137 -6.86 18.24 -24.96
CA TYR A 137 -6.71 17.40 -23.78
C TYR A 137 -6.41 15.97 -24.19
N ARG A 138 -5.47 15.35 -23.49
CA ARG A 138 -5.18 13.93 -23.66
C ARG A 138 -6.04 13.09 -22.71
N VAL A 139 -6.47 11.92 -23.16
CA VAL A 139 -7.16 10.96 -22.30
C VAL A 139 -6.14 10.22 -21.45
N VAL A 140 -6.39 10.12 -20.14
CA VAL A 140 -5.57 9.33 -19.22
C VAL A 140 -6.47 8.35 -18.48
N ALA A 141 -6.15 7.06 -18.57
CA ALA A 141 -6.79 6.03 -17.75
C ALA A 141 -5.97 5.81 -16.47
N THR A 142 -6.64 5.62 -15.34
CA THR A 142 -5.96 5.31 -14.08
C THR A 142 -6.82 4.45 -13.17
N GLY A 143 -6.17 3.67 -12.32
CA GLY A 143 -6.86 2.82 -11.35
C GLY A 143 -5.89 2.16 -10.36
N HIS A 144 -6.45 1.63 -9.28
CA HIS A 144 -5.72 0.87 -8.27
C HIS A 144 -6.24 -0.59 -8.21
N SER A 145 -5.34 -1.56 -8.00
CA SER A 145 -5.64 -2.98 -7.87
C SER A 145 -6.44 -3.49 -9.08
N LEU A 146 -7.61 -4.12 -8.90
CA LEU A 146 -8.48 -4.52 -10.01
C LEU A 146 -8.80 -3.38 -10.98
N GLY A 147 -9.03 -2.17 -10.46
CA GLY A 147 -9.35 -1.00 -11.26
C GLY A 147 -8.20 -0.60 -12.17
N ALA A 148 -6.95 -0.87 -11.75
CA ALA A 148 -5.76 -0.64 -12.56
C ALA A 148 -5.71 -1.57 -13.78
N ALA A 149 -6.10 -2.84 -13.60
CA ALA A 149 -6.19 -3.79 -14.71
C ALA A 149 -7.32 -3.41 -15.68
N VAL A 150 -8.50 -3.07 -15.16
CA VAL A 150 -9.63 -2.62 -15.99
C VAL A 150 -9.28 -1.34 -16.75
N ALA A 151 -8.60 -0.38 -16.12
CA ALA A 151 -8.13 0.84 -16.77
C ALA A 151 -7.11 0.55 -17.89
N ALA A 152 -6.14 -0.33 -17.65
CA ALA A 152 -5.14 -0.73 -18.64
C ALA A 152 -5.77 -1.42 -19.86
N LEU A 153 -6.64 -2.41 -19.63
CA LEU A 153 -7.37 -3.11 -20.69
C LEU A 153 -8.31 -2.18 -21.47
N SER A 154 -8.91 -1.19 -20.80
CA SER A 154 -9.74 -0.19 -21.46
C SER A 154 -8.88 0.73 -22.34
N ALA A 155 -7.71 1.16 -21.86
CA ALA A 155 -6.77 1.96 -22.65
C ALA A 155 -6.27 1.20 -23.89
N MET A 156 -5.98 -0.11 -23.76
CA MET A 156 -5.60 -0.96 -24.90
C MET A 156 -6.69 -1.02 -25.97
N GLN A 157 -7.96 -1.16 -25.58
CA GLN A 157 -9.10 -1.16 -26.52
C GLN A 157 -9.37 0.21 -27.15
N LEU A 158 -9.06 1.30 -26.44
CA LEU A 158 -9.31 2.68 -26.87
C LEU A 158 -8.14 3.28 -27.65
N ARG A 159 -7.01 2.57 -27.78
CA ARG A 159 -5.77 3.06 -28.40
C ARG A 159 -5.97 3.60 -29.82
N ASP A 160 -6.77 2.92 -30.63
CA ASP A 160 -7.01 3.32 -32.03
C ASP A 160 -7.88 4.58 -32.13
N GLU A 161 -8.80 4.77 -31.19
CA GLU A 161 -9.71 5.92 -31.14
C GLU A 161 -9.04 7.15 -30.48
N PHE A 162 -8.14 6.89 -29.53
CA PHE A 162 -7.43 7.91 -28.76
C PHE A 162 -5.92 7.62 -28.79
N PRO A 163 -5.20 7.97 -29.88
CA PRO A 163 -3.79 7.60 -30.05
C PRO A 163 -2.84 8.14 -28.97
N SER A 164 -3.23 9.22 -28.28
CA SER A 164 -2.47 9.81 -27.18
C SER A 164 -2.89 9.32 -25.78
N ILE A 165 -3.76 8.30 -25.70
CA ILE A 165 -4.21 7.75 -24.43
C ILE A 165 -3.02 7.13 -23.69
N HIS A 166 -2.96 7.34 -22.37
CA HIS A 166 -1.96 6.70 -21.51
C HIS A 166 -2.63 6.15 -20.27
N CYS A 167 -2.16 5.00 -19.77
CA CYS A 167 -2.65 4.44 -18.51
C CYS A 167 -1.58 4.50 -17.41
N TYR A 168 -1.95 5.05 -16.25
CA TYR A 168 -1.16 4.94 -15.02
C TYR A 168 -1.84 3.96 -14.08
N ALA A 169 -1.23 2.81 -13.84
CA ALA A 169 -1.88 1.67 -13.19
C ALA A 169 -1.15 1.29 -11.90
N PHE A 170 -1.82 1.34 -10.75
CA PHE A 170 -1.21 1.16 -9.44
C PHE A 170 -1.56 -0.20 -8.84
N GLY A 171 -0.56 -0.99 -8.43
CA GLY A 171 -0.80 -2.32 -7.84
C GLY A 171 -1.54 -3.26 -8.80
N THR A 172 -1.29 -3.13 -10.11
CA THR A 172 -2.02 -3.85 -11.15
C THR A 172 -1.76 -5.35 -11.09
N PRO A 173 -2.79 -6.21 -11.02
CA PRO A 173 -2.61 -7.65 -11.12
C PRO A 173 -2.24 -8.08 -12.54
N ALA A 174 -1.72 -9.30 -12.68
CA ALA A 174 -1.50 -9.90 -13.99
C ALA A 174 -2.86 -10.09 -14.71
N CYS A 175 -3.04 -9.41 -15.84
CA CYS A 175 -4.33 -9.33 -16.53
C CYS A 175 -4.30 -9.70 -18.01
N VAL A 176 -3.12 -9.84 -18.62
CA VAL A 176 -2.93 -10.21 -20.03
C VAL A 176 -1.74 -11.16 -20.22
N THR A 177 -1.63 -11.79 -21.38
CA THR A 177 -0.47 -12.58 -21.78
C THR A 177 0.79 -11.70 -21.91
N ARG A 178 1.96 -12.33 -21.83
CA ARG A 178 3.26 -11.65 -21.86
C ARG A 178 3.49 -10.86 -23.15
N GLU A 179 3.01 -11.39 -24.26
CA GLU A 179 3.13 -10.77 -25.58
C GLU A 179 2.36 -9.43 -25.60
N LEU A 180 1.08 -9.45 -25.21
CA LEU A 180 0.26 -8.24 -25.08
C LEU A 180 0.81 -7.25 -24.06
N ALA A 181 1.34 -7.74 -22.93
CA ALA A 181 1.97 -6.87 -21.94
C ALA A 181 3.16 -6.13 -22.54
N THR A 182 3.98 -6.81 -23.35
CA THR A 182 5.15 -6.23 -24.02
C THR A 182 4.75 -5.19 -25.06
N GLU A 183 3.69 -5.47 -25.82
CA GLU A 183 3.13 -4.52 -26.80
C GLU A 183 2.52 -3.26 -26.16
N SER A 184 2.24 -3.29 -24.86
CA SER A 184 1.63 -2.18 -24.12
C SER A 184 2.61 -1.27 -23.37
N TYR A 185 3.93 -1.47 -23.53
CA TYR A 185 4.95 -0.70 -22.80
C TYR A 185 4.93 0.80 -23.10
N ASP A 186 4.49 1.19 -24.29
CA ASP A 186 4.33 2.59 -24.70
C ASP A 186 3.01 3.21 -24.21
N LEU A 187 2.07 2.37 -23.78
CA LEU A 187 0.70 2.76 -23.43
C LEU A 187 0.43 2.74 -21.91
N VAL A 188 1.01 1.80 -21.18
CA VAL A 188 0.68 1.53 -19.77
C VAL A 188 1.93 1.63 -18.91
N THR A 189 1.90 2.54 -17.93
CA THR A 189 2.89 2.61 -16.85
C THR A 189 2.30 1.97 -15.59
N THR A 190 2.88 0.86 -15.16
CA THR A 190 2.52 0.19 -13.91
C THR A 190 3.42 0.64 -12.77
N VAL A 191 2.82 0.90 -11.60
CA VAL A 191 3.53 1.31 -10.38
C VAL A 191 3.26 0.26 -9.30
N VAL A 192 4.34 -0.32 -8.78
CA VAL A 192 4.28 -1.38 -7.75
C VAL A 192 4.99 -0.89 -6.48
N ASN A 193 4.32 -1.01 -5.33
CA ASN A 193 4.86 -0.60 -4.06
C ASN A 193 5.58 -1.74 -3.34
N GLY A 194 6.92 -1.79 -3.43
CA GLY A 194 7.76 -2.71 -2.66
C GLY A 194 7.34 -4.17 -2.81
N TYR A 195 6.86 -4.78 -1.71
CA TYR A 195 6.41 -6.16 -1.65
C TYR A 195 4.88 -6.28 -1.76
N ASP A 196 4.22 -5.46 -2.57
CA ASP A 196 2.80 -5.63 -2.91
C ASP A 196 2.56 -6.99 -3.59
N CYS A 197 1.64 -7.79 -3.06
CA CYS A 197 1.34 -9.13 -3.59
C CYS A 197 0.52 -9.08 -4.87
N VAL A 198 -0.31 -8.06 -5.08
CA VAL A 198 -1.31 -8.03 -6.16
C VAL A 198 -0.70 -8.22 -7.55
N PRO A 199 0.40 -7.52 -7.93
CA PRO A 199 1.04 -7.72 -9.23
C PRO A 199 1.67 -9.11 -9.44
N ARG A 200 1.83 -9.88 -8.35
CA ARG A 200 2.39 -11.23 -8.36
C ARG A 200 1.30 -12.30 -8.34
N LEU A 201 0.05 -11.91 -8.15
CA LEU A 201 -1.10 -12.82 -8.21
C LEU A 201 -1.43 -13.12 -9.67
N HIS A 202 -1.00 -14.30 -10.10
CA HIS A 202 -1.46 -14.96 -11.32
C HIS A 202 -1.74 -16.43 -11.02
N GLN A 203 -2.48 -17.10 -11.91
CA GLN A 203 -2.92 -18.49 -11.71
C GLN A 203 -1.78 -19.41 -11.25
N HIS A 204 -0.62 -19.34 -11.90
CA HIS A 204 0.52 -20.19 -11.57
C HIS A 204 1.14 -19.82 -10.20
N SER A 205 1.35 -18.55 -9.86
CA SER A 205 1.77 -18.15 -8.50
C SER A 205 0.82 -18.62 -7.41
N LEU A 206 -0.49 -18.63 -7.67
CA LEU A 206 -1.48 -19.09 -6.69
C LEU A 206 -1.43 -20.60 -6.50
N LEU A 207 -1.24 -21.37 -7.57
CA LEU A 207 -1.07 -22.82 -7.49
C LEU A 207 0.24 -23.18 -6.78
N ASP A 208 1.33 -22.49 -7.08
CA ASP A 208 2.62 -22.70 -6.44
C ASP A 208 2.54 -22.35 -4.94
N LEU A 209 1.90 -21.22 -4.60
CA LEU A 209 1.65 -20.84 -3.20
C LEU A 209 0.78 -21.87 -2.48
N GLN A 210 -0.27 -22.39 -3.15
CA GLN A 210 -1.11 -23.44 -2.58
C GLN A 210 -0.28 -24.69 -2.26
N GLU A 211 0.59 -25.10 -3.18
CA GLU A 211 1.49 -26.24 -2.99
C GLU A 211 2.51 -25.99 -1.86
N GLU A 212 3.09 -24.80 -1.79
CA GLU A 212 3.99 -24.41 -0.70
C GLU A 212 3.29 -24.42 0.66
N ILE A 213 2.07 -23.87 0.75
CA ILE A 213 1.26 -23.89 1.98
C ILE A 213 0.92 -25.31 2.39
N GLN A 214 0.56 -26.18 1.44
CA GLN A 214 0.28 -27.60 1.73
C GLN A 214 1.51 -28.34 2.26
N ARG A 215 2.70 -27.99 1.77
CA ARG A 215 3.97 -28.56 2.22
C ARG A 215 4.46 -27.96 3.54
N PHE A 216 3.97 -26.78 3.92
CA PHE A 216 4.41 -26.07 5.12
C PHE A 216 3.82 -26.69 6.40
N ASP A 217 4.70 -27.21 7.27
CA ASP A 217 4.31 -27.67 8.61
C ASP A 217 4.09 -26.47 9.55
N TRP A 218 2.90 -25.87 9.43
CA TRP A 218 2.48 -24.76 10.29
C TRP A 218 2.49 -25.12 11.78
N ARG A 219 2.34 -26.41 12.14
CA ARG A 219 2.39 -26.85 13.54
C ARG A 219 3.81 -26.81 14.08
N ALA A 220 4.82 -27.13 13.28
CA ALA A 220 6.21 -26.95 13.66
C ALA A 220 6.57 -25.46 13.81
N ALA A 221 6.18 -24.64 12.84
CA ALA A 221 6.43 -23.19 12.89
C ALA A 221 5.75 -22.52 14.09
N LEU A 222 4.47 -22.82 14.34
CA LEU A 222 3.74 -22.29 15.50
C LEU A 222 4.38 -22.72 16.82
N ARG A 223 4.81 -23.99 16.93
CA ARG A 223 5.54 -24.47 18.11
C ARG A 223 6.82 -23.68 18.34
N GLN A 224 7.60 -23.41 17.30
CA GLN A 224 8.80 -22.58 17.41
C GLN A 224 8.49 -21.16 17.84
N MET A 225 7.47 -20.51 17.24
CA MET A 225 7.06 -19.15 17.62
C MET A 225 6.64 -19.07 19.09
N VAL A 226 5.82 -20.01 19.56
CA VAL A 226 5.39 -20.10 20.97
C VAL A 226 6.59 -20.33 21.89
N GLN A 227 7.49 -21.25 21.53
CA GLN A 227 8.71 -21.51 22.29
C GLN A 227 9.60 -20.27 22.39
N GLU A 228 9.75 -19.52 21.29
CA GLU A 228 10.54 -18.31 21.25
C GLU A 228 9.92 -17.18 22.08
N GLU A 229 8.58 -17.05 22.07
CA GLU A 229 7.89 -16.06 22.88
C GLU A 229 7.97 -16.39 24.38
N ILE A 230 7.79 -17.67 24.76
CA ILE A 230 8.02 -18.14 26.14
C ILE A 230 9.46 -17.84 26.56
N ARG A 231 10.44 -18.07 25.68
CA ARG A 231 11.85 -17.77 25.95
C ARG A 231 12.08 -16.29 26.19
N LYS A 232 11.50 -15.41 25.36
CA LYS A 232 11.57 -13.95 25.54
C LYS A 232 10.95 -13.50 26.86
N GLN A 233 9.78 -14.04 27.22
CA GLN A 233 9.12 -13.73 28.49
C GLN A 233 9.96 -14.16 29.69
N LYS A 234 10.54 -15.38 29.68
CA LYS A 234 11.44 -15.85 30.73
C LYS A 234 12.64 -14.92 30.91
N LEU A 235 13.31 -14.55 29.81
CA LEU A 235 14.43 -13.59 29.83
C LEU A 235 14.04 -12.22 30.39
N ALA A 236 12.85 -11.72 30.06
CA ALA A 236 12.35 -10.46 30.59
C ALA A 236 12.09 -10.52 32.12
N ILE A 237 11.48 -11.62 32.58
CA ILE A 237 11.24 -11.85 34.02
C ILE A 237 12.55 -11.97 34.79
N GLU A 238 13.51 -12.75 34.30
CA GLU A 238 14.83 -12.90 34.93
C GLU A 238 15.55 -11.54 35.03
N LYS A 239 15.50 -10.73 33.97
CA LYS A 239 16.07 -9.38 33.98
C LYS A 239 15.40 -8.48 35.03
N GLN A 240 14.08 -8.56 35.16
CA GLN A 240 13.32 -7.79 36.16
C GLN A 240 13.62 -8.26 37.59
N GLN A 241 13.72 -9.57 37.82
CA GLN A 241 14.10 -10.13 39.11
C GLN A 241 15.51 -9.69 39.52
N ARG A 242 16.46 -9.72 38.58
CA ARG A 242 17.84 -9.30 38.82
C ARG A 242 17.92 -7.81 39.18
N ALA A 243 17.20 -6.95 38.46
CA ALA A 243 17.14 -5.52 38.78
C ALA A 243 16.55 -5.27 40.18
N LYS A 244 15.45 -5.96 40.55
CA LYS A 244 14.87 -5.86 41.91
C LYS A 244 15.85 -6.32 42.99
N LEU A 245 16.61 -7.39 42.74
CA LEU A 245 17.61 -7.89 43.69
C LEU A 245 18.74 -6.86 43.88
N GLU A 246 19.20 -6.23 42.81
CA GLU A 246 20.21 -5.16 42.86
C GLU A 246 19.71 -3.94 43.63
N GLU A 247 18.45 -3.51 43.43
CA GLU A 247 17.83 -2.44 44.21
C GLU A 247 17.73 -2.79 45.70
N LEU A 248 17.30 -4.01 46.03
CA LEU A 248 17.20 -4.47 47.41
C LEU A 248 18.57 -4.49 48.09
N GLN A 249 19.60 -4.99 47.39
CA GLN A 249 20.98 -5.00 47.87
C GLN A 249 21.51 -3.58 48.08
N ALA A 250 21.20 -2.63 47.18
CA ALA A 250 21.58 -1.24 47.32
C ALA A 250 20.91 -0.57 48.54
N ALA A 251 19.63 -0.86 48.78
CA ALA A 251 18.88 -0.37 49.93
C ALA A 251 19.44 -0.91 51.25
N LEU A 252 19.74 -2.21 51.34
CA LEU A 252 20.39 -2.84 52.49
C LEU A 252 21.73 -2.18 52.82
N ARG A 253 22.62 -2.01 51.82
CA ARG A 253 23.91 -1.32 52.01
C ARG A 253 23.75 0.12 52.51
N LYS A 254 22.69 0.81 52.11
CA LYS A 254 22.39 2.18 52.56
C LYS A 254 21.94 2.20 54.02
N LEU A 255 21.10 1.25 54.44
CA LEU A 255 20.69 1.08 55.84
C LEU A 255 21.88 0.76 56.75
N ASP A 256 22.75 -0.17 56.34
CA ASP A 256 23.97 -0.50 57.10
C ASP A 256 24.84 0.75 57.31
N ARG A 257 25.04 1.55 56.25
CA ARG A 257 25.78 2.82 56.35
C ARG A 257 25.12 3.82 57.30
N LEU A 258 23.79 3.91 57.30
CA LEU A 258 23.05 4.80 58.20
C LEU A 258 23.13 4.35 59.66
N GLN A 259 23.01 3.05 59.93
CA GLN A 259 23.19 2.49 61.28
C GLN A 259 24.61 2.71 61.80
N ILE A 260 25.64 2.52 60.96
CA ILE A 260 27.03 2.81 61.34
C ILE A 260 27.18 4.30 61.69
N LYS A 261 26.64 5.21 60.86
CA LYS A 261 26.68 6.66 61.12
C LYS A 261 25.97 7.05 62.42
N GLN A 262 24.79 6.51 62.70
CA GLN A 262 24.07 6.75 63.95
C GLN A 262 24.88 6.30 65.17
N ARG A 263 25.42 5.07 65.13
CA ARG A 263 26.27 4.54 66.21
C ARG A 263 27.52 5.39 66.45
N THR A 264 28.17 5.86 65.39
CA THR A 264 29.33 6.77 65.54
C THR A 264 28.93 8.12 66.12
N SER A 265 27.78 8.68 65.71
CA SER A 265 27.28 9.96 66.21
C SER A 265 26.87 9.90 67.69
N GLU A 266 26.21 8.81 68.11
CA GLU A 266 25.87 8.55 69.50
C GLU A 266 27.12 8.34 70.37
N ALA A 267 28.12 7.63 69.85
CA ALA A 267 29.39 7.43 70.54
C ALA A 267 30.15 8.76 70.72
N THR A 268 30.18 9.64 69.70
CA THR A 268 30.79 10.96 69.80
C THR A 268 30.04 11.88 70.76
N ALA A 269 28.70 11.87 70.74
CA ALA A 269 27.89 12.67 71.66
C ALA A 269 28.10 12.25 73.12
N LYS A 270 28.16 10.94 73.40
CA LYS A 270 28.52 10.42 74.73
C LYS A 270 29.93 10.80 75.15
N LEU A 271 30.87 10.86 74.21
CA LEU A 271 32.25 11.28 74.49
C LEU A 271 32.33 12.78 74.85
N ASP A 272 31.54 13.62 74.18
CA ASP A 272 31.49 15.07 74.42
C ASP A 272 30.76 15.42 75.73
N GLU A 273 29.73 14.66 76.12
CA GLU A 273 29.12 14.76 77.45
C GLU A 273 30.12 14.45 78.57
N VAL A 274 30.92 13.38 78.41
CA VAL A 274 31.96 13.03 79.39
C VAL A 274 33.04 14.11 79.51
N LYS A 275 33.35 14.82 78.42
CA LYS A 275 34.31 15.94 78.44
C LYS A 275 33.77 17.22 79.09
N ARG A 276 32.45 17.43 79.13
CA ARG A 276 31.82 18.59 79.77
C ARG A 276 31.69 18.48 81.29
N VAL A 277 31.86 17.27 81.84
CA VAL A 277 31.72 16.97 83.28
C VAL A 277 33.09 16.90 83.99
N ARG A 278 34.17 17.25 83.30
CA ARG A 278 35.54 17.38 83.85
C ARG A 278 36.00 18.83 83.79
#